data_AF-A0A0D0D0Z2-F1
#
_entry.id   AF-A0A0D0D0Z2-F1
#
_cell.length_a   1.000
_cell.length_b   1.000
_cell.length_c   1.000
_cell.angle_alpha   90.00
_cell.angle_beta   90.00
_cell.angle_gamma   90.00
#
_symmetry.space_group_name_H-M   'P 1'
#
loop_
_entity.id
_entity.type
_entity.pdbx_description
1 polymer ?
#
loop_
_entity_poly.entity_id
_entity_poly.type
_entity_poly.pdbx_seq_one_letter_code
_entity_poly.pdbx_strand_id
1 'polypeptide(L)'
;MVSLEADEVLMERYELLINQDLKVTTAISDPNGSIHRMENLAWFWTMDIPRDAQESDWMSEFYRVNWLRAKAVQDQWKEEVELIKSEWEELGMQSQERGAVGHAVYAARQAAIYANLRDQCPMKIADVNNSD
;
A
#
# COMPACT_ATOMS: atom_id res chain seq x y z
N MET A 1 3.01 -38.67 -18.59
CA MET A 1 3.97 -37.57 -18.40
C MET A 1 4.34 -37.09 -19.80
N VAL A 2 3.86 -35.92 -20.21
CA VAL A 2 4.09 -35.37 -21.56
C VAL A 2 5.48 -34.75 -21.54
N SER A 3 6.41 -35.26 -22.35
CA SER A 3 7.71 -34.64 -22.55
C SER A 3 7.53 -33.53 -23.57
N LEU A 4 7.51 -32.28 -23.11
CA LEU A 4 7.70 -31.14 -23.99
C LEU A 4 9.20 -31.13 -24.29
N GLU A 5 9.60 -31.49 -25.51
CA GLU A 5 11.00 -31.44 -25.99
C GLU A 5 11.46 -29.97 -26.03
N ALA A 6 11.67 -29.38 -24.85
CA ALA A 6 12.11 -28.02 -24.71
C ALA A 6 13.58 -27.93 -25.12
N ASP A 7 13.88 -26.92 -25.95
CA ASP A 7 15.23 -26.59 -26.40
C ASP A 7 16.16 -26.32 -25.20
N GLU A 8 17.46 -26.64 -25.34
CA GLU A 8 18.45 -26.49 -24.27
C GLU A 8 18.48 -25.06 -23.70
N VAL A 9 18.26 -24.08 -24.58
CA VAL A 9 18.16 -22.64 -24.25
C VAL A 9 16.95 -22.34 -23.33
N LEU A 10 15.84 -23.06 -23.49
CA LEU A 10 14.67 -22.90 -22.61
C LEU A 10 14.89 -23.57 -21.25
N MET A 11 15.63 -24.68 -21.23
CA MET A 11 15.97 -25.40 -20.00
C MET A 11 17.02 -24.68 -19.15
N GLU A 12 17.89 -23.86 -19.76
CA GLU A 12 18.77 -22.94 -19.02
C GLU A 12 18.02 -21.73 -18.45
N ARG A 13 16.90 -21.33 -19.06
CA ARG A 13 16.15 -20.12 -18.70
C ARG A 13 15.00 -20.38 -17.73
N TYR A 14 14.33 -21.52 -17.85
CA TYR A 14 13.17 -21.86 -17.04
C TYR A 14 13.45 -23.11 -16.21
N GLU A 15 13.47 -22.97 -14.89
CA GLU A 15 13.64 -24.11 -13.99
C GLU A 15 12.35 -24.95 -13.91
N LEU A 16 12.47 -26.19 -13.43
CA LEU A 16 11.31 -27.07 -13.29
C LEU A 16 10.40 -26.56 -12.17
N LEU A 17 9.13 -26.31 -12.49
CA LEU A 17 8.13 -25.90 -11.49
C LEU A 17 7.76 -27.09 -10.58
N ILE A 18 8.10 -26.99 -9.30
CA ILE A 18 7.72 -28.00 -8.29
C ILE A 18 6.61 -27.46 -7.38
N ASN A 19 5.87 -28.37 -6.72
CA ASN A 19 4.78 -27.98 -5.81
C ASN A 19 5.21 -27.04 -4.67
N GLN A 20 6.51 -27.01 -4.33
CA GLN A 20 7.03 -26.10 -3.31
C GLN A 20 7.05 -24.64 -3.80
N ASP A 21 7.24 -24.41 -5.09
CA ASP A 21 7.27 -23.10 -5.74
C ASP A 21 5.87 -22.47 -5.84
N LEU A 22 4.83 -23.30 -5.79
CA LEU A 22 3.43 -22.88 -5.88
C LEU A 22 2.85 -22.41 -4.53
N LYS A 23 3.65 -22.40 -3.46
CA LYS A 23 3.20 -21.92 -2.16
C LYS A 23 3.01 -20.41 -2.21
N VAL A 24 1.77 -19.98 -1.91
CA VAL A 24 1.41 -18.56 -1.84
C VAL A 24 2.24 -17.89 -0.77
N THR A 25 3.14 -17.01 -1.19
CA THR A 25 4.00 -16.22 -0.30
C THR A 25 3.44 -14.81 -0.22
N THR A 26 3.11 -14.36 1.01
CA THR A 26 2.55 -13.02 1.26
C THR A 26 3.51 -11.89 0.95
N ALA A 27 4.81 -12.16 0.79
CA ALA A 27 5.81 -11.21 0.35
C ALA A 27 5.49 -10.57 -1.02
N ILE A 28 4.71 -11.26 -1.88
CA ILE A 28 4.30 -10.74 -3.20
C ILE A 28 3.21 -9.67 -3.07
N SER A 29 2.40 -9.72 -2.01
CA SER A 29 1.28 -8.79 -1.80
C SER A 29 1.71 -7.44 -1.21
N ASP A 30 2.95 -7.34 -0.72
CA ASP A 30 3.53 -6.10 -0.18
C ASP A 30 4.65 -5.61 -1.10
N PRO A 31 4.32 -4.84 -2.17
CA PRO A 31 5.32 -4.34 -3.11
C PRO A 31 6.32 -3.34 -2.49
N ASN A 32 6.07 -2.90 -1.24
CA ASN A 32 6.98 -2.05 -0.48
C ASN A 32 7.81 -2.83 0.56
N GLY A 33 7.70 -4.16 0.59
CA GLY A 33 8.51 -5.03 1.43
C GLY A 33 9.99 -4.99 1.03
N SER A 34 10.89 -5.19 2.00
CA SER A 34 12.35 -5.18 1.75
C SER A 34 12.75 -6.19 0.67
N ILE A 35 13.73 -5.85 -0.18
CA ILE A 35 14.30 -6.73 -1.22
C ILE A 35 14.72 -8.11 -0.65
N HIS A 36 15.17 -8.17 0.60
CA HIS A 36 15.50 -9.42 1.31
C HIS A 36 14.32 -10.40 1.46
N ARG A 37 13.06 -9.94 1.40
CA ARG A 37 11.88 -10.82 1.42
C ARG A 37 11.69 -11.58 0.10
N MET A 38 12.40 -11.19 -0.96
CA MET A 38 12.36 -11.87 -2.25
C MET A 38 13.21 -13.15 -2.29
N GLU A 39 14.14 -13.35 -1.33
CA GLU A 39 15.01 -14.53 -1.25
C GLU A 39 14.24 -15.85 -1.06
N ASN A 40 13.04 -15.78 -0.50
CA ASN A 40 12.17 -16.95 -0.27
C ASN A 40 11.11 -17.13 -1.36
N LEU A 41 11.15 -16.34 -2.44
CA LEU A 41 10.22 -16.49 -3.55
C LEU A 41 10.68 -17.61 -4.49
N ALA A 42 9.71 -18.23 -5.14
CA ALA A 42 10.00 -19.18 -6.21
C ALA A 42 10.83 -18.54 -7.33
N TRP A 43 11.66 -19.33 -8.01
CA TRP A 43 12.62 -18.89 -9.02
C TRP A 43 11.98 -18.02 -10.13
N PHE A 44 10.71 -18.28 -10.48
CA PHE A 44 9.98 -17.53 -11.50
C PHE A 44 9.67 -16.07 -11.09
N TRP A 45 9.69 -15.76 -9.78
CA TRP A 45 9.59 -14.39 -9.26
C TRP A 45 10.94 -13.67 -9.18
N THR A 46 12.04 -14.43 -9.13
CA THR A 46 13.41 -13.90 -9.11
C THR A 46 14.07 -13.89 -10.49
N MET A 47 13.34 -14.26 -11.54
CA MET A 47 13.82 -14.11 -12.92
C MET A 47 14.19 -12.65 -13.18
N ASP A 48 15.27 -12.44 -13.94
CA ASP A 48 15.78 -11.11 -14.32
C ASP A 48 14.81 -10.45 -15.32
N ILE A 49 13.71 -9.91 -14.77
CA ILE A 49 12.62 -9.30 -15.53
C ILE A 49 13.12 -8.21 -16.48
N PRO A 50 14.14 -7.35 -16.20
CA PRO A 50 14.68 -6.43 -17.21
C PRO A 50 15.10 -7.06 -18.55
N ARG A 51 15.63 -8.29 -18.54
CA ARG A 51 15.99 -9.03 -19.76
C ARG A 51 14.75 -9.61 -20.48
N ASP A 52 13.67 -9.85 -19.74
CA ASP A 52 12.43 -10.51 -20.18
C ASP A 52 11.24 -9.54 -20.39
N ALA A 53 11.30 -8.34 -19.83
CA ALA A 53 10.29 -7.27 -19.87
C ALA A 53 10.37 -6.45 -21.15
N GLN A 54 11.48 -6.53 -21.91
CA GLN A 54 11.49 -5.98 -23.26
C GLN A 54 10.39 -6.59 -24.14
N GLU A 55 9.87 -7.77 -23.78
CA GLU A 55 8.85 -8.49 -24.54
C GLU A 55 7.43 -8.39 -23.92
N SER A 56 7.27 -7.89 -22.69
CA SER A 56 5.95 -7.89 -22.04
C SER A 56 5.64 -6.65 -21.17
N ASP A 57 4.60 -5.92 -21.58
CA ASP A 57 4.10 -4.66 -21.01
C ASP A 57 3.39 -4.82 -19.64
N TRP A 58 3.20 -6.06 -19.17
CA TRP A 58 2.35 -6.35 -18.02
C TRP A 58 2.93 -5.85 -16.68
N MET A 59 4.26 -5.88 -16.51
CA MET A 59 4.90 -5.36 -15.30
C MET A 59 4.75 -3.83 -15.20
N SER A 60 4.86 -3.12 -16.32
CA SER A 60 4.61 -1.68 -16.41
C SER A 60 3.18 -1.35 -15.99
N GLU A 61 2.20 -2.11 -16.49
CA GLU A 61 0.79 -1.94 -16.12
C GLU A 61 0.52 -2.27 -14.64
N PHE A 62 1.16 -3.30 -14.07
CA PHE A 62 1.07 -3.61 -12.64
C PHE A 62 1.56 -2.46 -11.76
N TYR A 63 2.75 -1.91 -12.05
CA TYR A 63 3.27 -0.76 -11.32
C TYR A 63 2.42 0.51 -11.51
N ARG A 64 1.91 0.73 -12.73
CA ARG A 64 1.02 1.85 -13.04
C ARG A 64 -0.28 1.80 -12.24
N VAL A 65 -0.93 0.64 -12.14
CA VAL A 65 -2.15 0.45 -11.33
C VAL A 65 -1.88 0.69 -9.86
N ASN A 66 -0.77 0.16 -9.32
CA ASN A 66 -0.40 0.40 -7.92
C ASN A 66 -0.12 1.88 -7.64
N TRP A 67 0.57 2.56 -8.55
CA TRP A 67 0.79 4.00 -8.46
C TRP A 67 -0.52 4.80 -8.50
N LEU A 68 -1.45 4.45 -9.41
CA LEU A 68 -2.75 5.12 -9.50
C LEU A 68 -3.57 4.94 -8.21
N ARG A 69 -3.54 3.76 -7.59
CA ARG A 69 -4.19 3.52 -6.29
C ARG A 69 -3.57 4.36 -5.19
N ALA A 70 -2.24 4.38 -5.08
CA ALA A 70 -1.53 5.19 -4.09
C ALA A 70 -1.83 6.69 -4.27
N LYS A 71 -1.88 7.16 -5.52
CA LYS A 71 -2.23 8.53 -5.86
C LYS A 71 -3.69 8.86 -5.50
N ALA A 72 -4.64 7.98 -5.82
CA ALA A 72 -6.04 8.18 -5.46
C ALA A 72 -6.24 8.29 -3.94
N VAL A 73 -5.53 7.45 -3.17
CA VAL A 73 -5.49 7.58 -1.70
C VAL A 73 -4.91 8.95 -1.33
N GLN A 74 -3.75 9.33 -1.85
CA GLN A 74 -3.17 10.64 -1.54
C GLN A 74 -4.12 11.81 -1.84
N ASP A 75 -4.80 11.78 -2.98
CA ASP A 75 -5.73 12.83 -3.39
C ASP A 75 -6.98 12.85 -2.49
N GLN A 76 -7.52 11.69 -2.09
CA GLN A 76 -8.59 11.61 -1.09
C GLN A 76 -8.18 12.21 0.25
N TRP A 77 -6.97 11.92 0.75
CA TRP A 77 -6.48 12.50 2.00
C TRP A 77 -6.37 14.03 1.91
N LYS A 78 -5.97 14.58 0.75
CA LYS A 78 -5.94 16.03 0.54
C LYS A 78 -7.35 16.63 0.55
N GLU A 79 -8.30 15.98 -0.11
CA GLU A 79 -9.70 16.41 -0.13
C GLU A 79 -10.31 16.39 1.27
N GLU A 80 -10.10 15.31 2.04
CA GLU A 80 -10.58 15.19 3.42
C GLU A 80 -10.00 16.28 4.32
N VAL A 81 -8.72 16.65 4.16
CA VAL A 81 -8.12 17.75 4.91
C VAL A 81 -8.80 19.09 4.62
N GLU A 82 -9.07 19.40 3.35
CA GLU A 82 -9.78 20.64 2.98
C GLU A 82 -11.25 20.63 3.44
N LEU A 83 -11.92 19.47 3.35
CA LEU A 83 -13.30 19.31 3.81
C LEU A 83 -13.40 19.49 5.33
N ILE A 84 -12.49 18.90 6.11
CA ILE A 84 -12.46 19.05 7.56
C ILE A 84 -12.22 20.50 7.97
N LYS A 85 -11.32 21.23 7.27
CA LYS A 85 -11.09 22.66 7.54
C LYS A 85 -12.36 23.48 7.37
N SER A 86 -13.06 23.30 6.24
CA SER A 86 -14.29 24.05 5.97
C SER A 86 -15.43 23.70 6.94
N GLU A 87 -15.57 22.43 7.33
CA GLU A 87 -16.51 22.03 8.38
C GLU A 87 -16.18 22.67 9.73
N TRP A 88 -14.90 22.79 10.09
CA TRP A 88 -14.49 23.42 11.35
C TRP A 88 -14.78 24.91 11.40
N GLU A 89 -14.60 25.63 10.29
CA GLU A 89 -14.95 27.04 10.17
C GLU A 89 -16.45 27.26 10.37
N GLU A 90 -17.27 26.46 9.69
CA GLU A 90 -18.73 26.51 9.81
C GLU A 90 -19.20 26.22 11.24
N LEU A 91 -18.67 25.17 11.87
CA LEU A 91 -19.02 24.80 13.24
C LEU A 91 -18.54 25.84 14.26
N GLY A 92 -17.39 26.48 14.01
CA GLY A 92 -16.89 27.58 14.84
C GLY A 92 -17.85 28.77 14.80
N MET A 93 -18.33 29.14 13.61
CA MET A 93 -19.33 30.20 13.44
C MET A 93 -20.65 29.85 14.15
N GLN A 94 -21.20 28.66 13.93
CA GLN A 94 -22.43 28.21 14.59
C GLN A 94 -22.29 28.11 16.11
N SER A 95 -21.12 27.72 16.61
CA SER A 95 -20.81 27.71 18.03
C SER A 95 -20.89 29.12 18.63
N GLN A 96 -20.37 30.11 17.91
CA GLN A 96 -20.33 31.50 18.36
C GLN A 96 -21.73 32.12 18.40
N GLU A 97 -22.59 31.80 17.44
CA GLU A 97 -24.00 32.20 17.43
C GLU A 97 -24.80 31.61 18.61
N ARG A 98 -24.50 30.38 19.01
CA ARG A 98 -25.18 29.67 20.11
C ARG A 98 -24.58 29.94 21.50
N GLY A 99 -23.53 30.76 21.58
CA GLY A 99 -22.87 31.15 22.82
C GLY A 99 -22.32 29.96 23.62
N ALA A 100 -22.45 30.00 24.95
CA ALA A 100 -21.83 29.04 25.86
C ALA A 100 -22.18 27.55 25.58
N VAL A 101 -23.43 27.28 25.18
CA VAL A 101 -23.87 25.92 24.82
C VAL A 101 -23.25 25.46 23.51
N GLY A 102 -23.11 26.37 22.53
CA GLY A 102 -22.40 26.11 21.29
C GLY A 102 -20.93 25.76 21.52
N HIS A 103 -20.24 26.53 22.36
CA HIS A 103 -18.82 26.32 22.68
C HIS A 103 -18.56 24.97 23.36
N ALA A 104 -19.44 24.55 24.27
CA ALA A 104 -19.30 23.25 24.94
C ALA A 104 -19.42 22.08 23.94
N VAL A 105 -20.38 22.15 23.01
CA VAL A 105 -20.58 21.13 21.97
C VAL A 105 -19.42 21.12 20.97
N TYR A 106 -18.94 22.28 20.56
CA TYR A 106 -17.76 22.40 19.69
C TYR A 106 -16.52 21.78 20.33
N ALA A 107 -16.23 22.11 21.59
CA ALA A 107 -15.10 21.56 22.32
C ALA A 107 -15.18 20.03 22.48
N ALA A 108 -16.36 19.49 22.78
CA ALA A 108 -16.58 18.04 22.86
C ALA A 108 -16.35 17.34 21.51
N ARG A 109 -16.81 17.94 20.40
CA ARG A 109 -16.58 17.40 19.06
C ARG A 109 -15.10 17.44 18.66
N GLN A 110 -14.41 18.54 18.94
CA GLN A 110 -12.96 18.66 18.70
C GLN A 110 -12.19 17.59 19.48
N ALA A 111 -12.50 17.39 20.76
CA ALA A 111 -11.88 16.35 21.58
C ALA A 111 -12.08 14.94 21.00
N ALA A 112 -13.28 14.62 20.49
CA ALA A 112 -13.56 13.35 19.84
C ALA A 112 -12.77 13.16 18.53
N ILE A 113 -12.65 14.21 17.70
CA ILE A 113 -11.87 14.16 16.46
C ILE A 113 -10.38 13.94 16.75
N TYR A 114 -9.81 14.69 17.69
CA TYR A 114 -8.40 14.51 18.07
C TYR A 114 -8.13 13.15 18.71
N ALA A 115 -9.08 12.57 19.46
CA ALA A 115 -8.97 11.21 19.96
C ALA A 115 -8.95 10.17 18.82
N ASN A 116 -9.84 10.31 17.85
CA ASN A 116 -9.89 9.41 16.69
C ASN A 116 -8.63 9.55 15.80
N LEU A 117 -8.16 10.77 15.57
CA LEU A 117 -6.90 11.03 14.86
C LEU A 117 -5.69 10.45 15.61
N ARG A 118 -5.68 10.49 16.95
CA ARG A 118 -4.64 9.84 17.75
C ARG A 118 -4.63 8.32 17.54
N ASP A 119 -5.80 7.70 17.49
CA ASP A 119 -5.93 6.26 17.30
C ASP A 119 -5.59 5.83 15.86
N GLN A 120 -5.83 6.72 14.88
CA GLN A 120 -5.44 6.54 13.48
C GLN A 120 -3.99 6.93 13.18
N CYS A 121 -3.36 7.74 14.03
CA CYS A 121 -1.96 8.09 13.93
C CYS A 121 -1.14 6.83 14.22
N PRO A 122 -0.38 6.33 13.24
CA PRO A 122 0.01 4.95 13.32
C PRO A 122 1.10 4.74 14.38
N MET A 123 0.89 3.68 15.16
CA MET A 123 1.88 2.74 15.69
C MET A 123 2.99 2.29 14.70
N LYS A 124 3.16 2.94 13.53
CA LYS A 124 4.09 2.59 12.44
C LYS A 124 5.50 3.16 12.59
N ILE A 125 5.78 4.02 13.59
CA ILE A 125 7.17 4.46 13.84
C ILE A 125 7.97 3.37 14.59
N ALA A 126 7.32 2.40 15.25
CA ALA A 126 8.02 1.35 15.98
C ALA A 126 8.58 0.23 15.09
N ASP A 127 7.97 -0.05 13.93
CA ASP A 127 8.39 -1.17 13.07
C ASP A 127 9.50 -0.81 12.06
N VAL A 128 9.94 0.45 12.02
CA VAL A 128 11.07 0.88 11.16
C VAL A 128 12.42 0.79 11.89
N ASN A 129 12.42 0.69 13.23
CA ASN A 129 13.64 0.79 14.04
C ASN A 129 14.04 -0.51 14.78
N ASN A 130 13.40 -1.65 14.49
CA ASN A 130 13.68 -2.94 15.16
C ASN A 130 14.20 -4.03 14.20
N SER A 131 15.11 -3.64 13.30
CA SER A 131 15.93 -4.58 12.54
C SER A 131 17.39 -4.17 12.66
N ASP A 132 17.96 -4.39 13.85
CA ASP A 132 19.42 -4.55 14.05
C ASP A 132 19.81 -6.01 13.77
#